data_AF-A0A4Q4D531-F1
#
_entry.id   AF-A0A4Q4D531-F1
#
_cell.length_a   1.000
_cell.length_b   1.000
_cell.length_c   1.000
_cell.angle_alpha   90.00
_cell.angle_beta   90.00
_cell.angle_gamma   90.00
#
_symmetry.space_group_name_H-M   'P 1'
#
loop_
_entity.id
_entity.type
_entity.pdbx_description
1 polymer ?
#
loop_
_entity_poly.entity_id
_entity_poly.type
_entity_poly.pdbx_seq_one_letter_code
_entity_poly.pdbx_strand_id
1 'polypeptide(L)'
;MPENSLRDRLRHATAEPLPLPGSGRTWARWSALLELGADDLALAKVVEPHHDAHAVLVDLDGPWDADGTWAVWAAEPPFAVTRATRDEDGWVLEGVKAFCSGADLVDHALVTALDEGTSRLFAISFEVGSLPPVLDAPGWVGPGMAAAGTRTVDLHGRRAQAVGEPGDYVDRPGFWHGAMGVAACWLGGARAVAAPLERAGRLDDHGLAHRGQVRVALHQAETVLRDAARRVDADPVAPAEHLAHCVRATVADCVDTVVRHVGRALGPGPLAFDEAHARRVADLEVFVRQHHAERDLARLGSLDAP
;
A
#
# COMPACT_ATOMS: atom_id res chain seq x y z
N MET A 1 -12.11 27.53 1.01
CA MET A 1 -11.06 27.13 1.98
C MET A 1 -9.85 26.71 1.16
N PRO A 2 -8.61 27.12 1.49
CA PRO A 2 -7.46 26.52 0.83
C PRO A 2 -7.55 25.00 1.04
N GLU A 3 -7.42 24.23 -0.04
CA GLU A 3 -7.29 22.78 0.05
C GLU A 3 -6.12 22.49 1.00
N ASN A 4 -6.35 21.76 2.09
CA ASN A 4 -5.27 21.29 2.95
C ASN A 4 -4.31 20.48 2.08
N SER A 5 -3.01 20.75 2.18
CA SER A 5 -2.02 20.03 1.39
C SER A 5 -2.10 18.52 1.69
N LEU A 6 -1.63 17.68 0.76
CA LEU A 6 -1.60 16.23 1.01
C LEU A 6 -0.81 15.89 2.29
N ARG A 7 0.22 16.69 2.61
CA ARG A 7 1.00 16.56 3.84
C ARG A 7 0.18 16.87 5.10
N ASP A 8 -0.67 17.90 5.07
CA ASP A 8 -1.56 18.23 6.19
C ASP A 8 -2.61 17.14 6.40
N ARG A 9 -3.15 16.61 5.29
CA ARG A 9 -4.11 15.49 5.31
C ARG A 9 -3.45 14.21 5.83
N LEU A 10 -2.21 13.92 5.43
CA LEU A 10 -1.41 12.82 5.96
C LEU A 10 -1.25 12.95 7.48
N ARG A 11 -0.74 14.09 7.97
CA ARG A 11 -0.56 14.37 9.40
C ARG A 11 -1.85 14.23 10.19
N HIS A 12 -2.96 14.71 9.64
CA HIS A 12 -4.27 14.57 10.27
C HIS A 12 -4.72 13.11 10.35
N ALA A 13 -4.59 12.36 9.25
CA ALA A 13 -5.02 10.97 9.16
C ALA A 13 -4.14 10.02 10.02
N THR A 14 -2.90 10.41 10.31
CA THR A 14 -1.95 9.63 11.13
C THR A 14 -1.86 10.10 12.57
N ALA A 15 -2.61 11.13 12.98
CA ALA A 15 -2.55 11.68 14.34
C ALA A 15 -2.94 10.65 15.41
N GLU A 16 -3.84 9.72 15.07
CA GLU A 16 -4.23 8.60 15.92
C GLU A 16 -3.76 7.28 15.29
N PRO A 17 -3.02 6.43 16.02
CA PRO A 17 -2.55 5.17 15.46
C PRO A 17 -3.73 4.20 15.24
N LEU A 18 -3.76 3.56 14.07
CA LEU A 18 -4.63 2.42 13.86
C LEU A 18 -4.23 1.25 14.79
N PRO A 19 -5.18 0.37 15.16
CA PRO A 19 -4.85 -0.84 15.91
C PRO A 19 -3.74 -1.66 15.23
N LEU A 20 -2.88 -2.28 16.03
CA LEU A 20 -1.90 -3.23 15.53
C LEU A 20 -2.61 -4.45 14.91
N PRO A 21 -2.14 -4.99 13.77
CA PRO A 21 -2.65 -6.26 13.26
C PRO A 21 -2.51 -7.38 14.29
N GLY A 22 -3.46 -8.30 14.36
CA GLY A 22 -3.43 -9.42 15.31
C GLY A 22 -3.78 -9.06 16.75
N SER A 23 -4.16 -7.81 17.04
CA SER A 23 -4.46 -7.34 18.41
C SER A 23 -5.93 -7.51 18.84
N GLY A 24 -6.72 -8.31 18.09
CA GLY A 24 -8.17 -8.46 18.33
C GLY A 24 -9.03 -7.38 17.68
N ARG A 25 -8.42 -6.47 16.90
CA ARG A 25 -9.09 -5.37 16.20
C ARG A 25 -8.60 -5.20 14.76
N THR A 26 -8.13 -6.28 14.12
CA THR A 26 -7.60 -6.23 12.74
C THR A 26 -8.66 -5.73 11.75
N TRP A 27 -9.93 -6.12 11.91
CA TRP A 27 -10.99 -5.60 11.04
C TRP A 27 -11.18 -4.09 11.20
N ALA A 28 -11.04 -3.52 12.41
CA ALA A 28 -11.16 -2.09 12.60
C ALA A 28 -10.04 -1.34 11.86
N ARG A 29 -8.80 -1.85 11.90
CA ARG A 29 -7.68 -1.34 11.11
C ARG A 29 -7.99 -1.38 9.61
N TRP A 30 -8.35 -2.55 9.08
CA TRP A 30 -8.60 -2.71 7.64
C TRP A 30 -9.83 -1.95 7.16
N SER A 31 -10.87 -1.82 7.99
CA SER A 31 -12.03 -0.99 7.67
C SER A 31 -11.63 0.49 7.56
N ALA A 32 -10.76 1.00 8.43
CA ALA A 32 -10.27 2.38 8.32
C ALA A 32 -9.45 2.59 7.04
N LEU A 33 -8.58 1.64 6.69
CA LEU A 33 -7.81 1.66 5.43
C LEU A 33 -8.71 1.58 4.19
N LEU A 34 -9.78 0.79 4.26
CA LEU A 34 -10.78 0.69 3.21
C LEU A 34 -11.50 2.02 3.01
N GLU A 35 -12.01 2.63 4.08
CA GLU A 35 -12.67 3.94 3.99
C GLU A 35 -11.72 5.01 3.43
N LEU A 36 -10.45 4.97 3.84
CA LEU A 36 -9.43 5.86 3.30
C LEU A 36 -9.20 5.66 1.79
N GLY A 37 -9.12 4.40 1.34
CA GLY A 37 -9.01 4.07 -0.08
C GLY A 37 -10.26 4.47 -0.90
N ALA A 38 -11.44 4.49 -0.27
CA ALA A 38 -12.67 4.96 -0.90
C ALA A 38 -12.72 6.49 -1.03
N ASP A 39 -12.13 7.20 -0.07
CA ASP A 39 -12.01 8.66 -0.10
C ASP A 39 -10.96 9.11 -1.12
N ASP A 40 -9.71 8.68 -0.93
CA ASP A 40 -8.54 9.13 -1.69
C ASP A 40 -7.41 8.07 -1.69
N LEU A 41 -7.19 7.43 -2.83
CA LEU A 41 -6.17 6.39 -2.98
C LEU A 41 -4.74 6.91 -2.86
N ALA A 42 -4.47 8.15 -3.26
CA ALA A 42 -3.15 8.75 -3.13
C ALA A 42 -2.83 9.04 -1.65
N LEU A 43 -3.81 9.51 -0.89
CA LEU A 43 -3.68 9.65 0.56
C LEU A 43 -3.53 8.27 1.24
N ALA A 44 -4.34 7.28 0.85
CA ALA A 44 -4.23 5.92 1.36
C ALA A 44 -2.82 5.34 1.16
N LYS A 45 -2.18 5.62 0.02
CA LYS A 45 -0.82 5.14 -0.30
C LYS A 45 0.28 5.69 0.60
N VAL A 46 0.05 6.82 1.29
CA VAL A 46 1.04 7.42 2.19
C VAL A 46 0.67 7.27 3.67
N VAL A 47 -0.62 7.14 4.00
CA VAL A 47 -1.09 6.89 5.38
C VAL A 47 -0.94 5.40 5.76
N GLU A 48 -1.24 4.48 4.85
CA GLU A 48 -1.14 3.05 5.14
C GLU A 48 0.30 2.65 5.54
N PRO A 49 1.36 3.05 4.81
CA PRO A 49 2.72 2.73 5.19
C PRO A 49 3.17 3.36 6.52
N HIS A 50 2.59 4.49 6.95
CA HIS A 50 2.88 5.04 8.27
C HIS A 50 2.40 4.07 9.38
N HIS A 51 1.16 3.59 9.25
CA HIS A 51 0.63 2.63 10.21
C HIS A 51 1.26 1.24 10.08
N ASP A 52 1.77 0.86 8.90
CA ASP A 52 2.57 -0.36 8.72
C ASP A 52 3.95 -0.21 9.36
N ALA A 53 4.62 0.92 9.18
CA ALA A 53 5.89 1.23 9.83
C ALA A 53 5.79 1.12 11.35
N HIS A 54 4.72 1.65 11.96
CA HIS A 54 4.47 1.49 13.39
C HIS A 54 4.37 0.01 13.79
N ALA A 55 3.64 -0.82 13.02
CA ALA A 55 3.52 -2.25 13.31
C ALA A 55 4.87 -2.98 13.16
N VAL A 56 5.63 -2.69 12.11
CA VAL A 56 6.98 -3.24 11.90
C VAL A 56 7.91 -2.89 13.06
N LEU A 57 7.90 -1.63 13.50
CA LEU A 57 8.77 -1.16 14.57
C LEU A 57 8.38 -1.75 15.93
N VAL A 58 7.09 -2.00 16.17
CA VAL A 58 6.64 -2.75 17.36
C VAL A 58 7.08 -4.21 17.29
N ASP A 59 6.94 -4.88 16.13
CA ASP A 59 7.32 -6.29 15.96
C ASP A 59 8.83 -6.52 16.13
N LEU A 60 9.65 -5.54 15.75
CA LEU A 60 11.12 -5.65 15.67
C LEU A 60 11.87 -4.78 16.69
N ASP A 61 11.19 -4.27 17.72
CA ASP A 61 11.75 -3.40 18.77
C ASP A 61 12.56 -2.21 18.21
N GLY A 62 12.05 -1.59 17.14
CA GLY A 62 12.70 -0.49 16.44
C GLY A 62 12.36 0.91 16.99
N PRO A 63 13.05 1.96 16.50
CA PRO A 63 12.82 3.33 16.94
C PRO A 63 11.49 3.88 16.37
N TRP A 64 10.56 4.27 17.24
CA TRP A 64 9.31 4.94 16.84
C TRP A 64 9.33 6.41 17.26
N ASP A 65 9.10 7.30 16.30
CA ASP A 65 8.83 8.72 16.53
C ASP A 65 7.35 8.98 16.23
N ALA A 66 6.58 9.30 17.28
CA ALA A 66 5.14 9.55 17.20
C ALA A 66 4.78 10.95 16.68
N ASP A 67 5.73 11.89 16.72
CA ASP A 67 5.53 13.26 16.22
C ASP A 67 5.84 13.34 14.70
N GLY A 68 6.52 12.32 14.18
CA GLY A 68 6.88 12.16 12.78
C GLY A 68 5.86 11.36 11.95
N THR A 69 6.02 11.48 10.64
CA THR A 69 5.31 10.70 9.61
C THR A 69 6.29 9.74 8.95
N TRP A 70 5.82 8.52 8.69
CA TRP A 70 6.69 7.39 8.33
C TRP A 70 6.27 6.83 6.97
N ALA A 71 7.24 6.38 6.19
CA ALA A 71 7.02 5.56 5.02
C ALA A 71 7.72 4.20 5.16
N VAL A 72 7.33 3.25 4.30
CA VAL A 72 8.03 1.97 4.12
C VAL A 72 8.44 1.84 2.66
N TRP A 73 9.75 1.82 2.41
CA TRP A 73 10.36 1.69 1.09
C TRP A 73 11.09 0.35 1.01
N ALA A 74 10.36 -0.70 0.66
CA ALA A 74 10.87 -2.06 0.56
C ALA A 74 11.09 -2.53 -0.90
N ALA A 75 10.78 -1.71 -1.90
CA ALA A 75 10.95 -2.08 -3.29
C ALA A 75 12.44 -2.18 -3.67
N GLU A 76 12.80 -3.25 -4.39
CA GLU A 76 14.17 -3.54 -4.83
C GLU A 76 14.18 -3.92 -6.33
N PRO A 77 13.80 -3.01 -7.23
CA PRO A 77 13.89 -3.29 -8.65
C PRO A 77 15.37 -3.37 -9.10
N PRO A 78 15.70 -4.13 -10.16
CA PRO A 78 17.09 -4.33 -10.57
C PRO A 78 17.89 -3.05 -10.89
N PHE A 79 17.22 -1.95 -11.19
CA PHE A 79 17.85 -0.66 -11.53
C PHE A 79 18.09 0.26 -10.32
N ALA A 80 17.60 -0.08 -9.12
CA ALA A 80 17.76 0.72 -7.92
C ALA A 80 18.10 -0.17 -6.73
N VAL A 81 19.38 -0.23 -6.41
CA VAL A 81 19.92 -1.04 -5.31
C VAL A 81 20.45 -0.12 -4.23
N THR A 82 20.02 -0.36 -3.00
CA THR A 82 20.57 0.27 -1.79
C THR A 82 21.37 -0.78 -1.03
N ARG A 83 22.58 -0.44 -0.61
CA ARG A 83 23.45 -1.25 0.24
C ARG A 83 23.62 -0.58 1.58
N ALA A 84 23.87 -1.37 2.61
CA ALA A 84 24.24 -0.86 3.92
C ALA A 84 25.67 -1.29 4.24
N THR A 85 26.46 -0.36 4.76
CA THR A 85 27.79 -0.61 5.32
C THR A 85 27.87 -0.03 6.71
N ARG A 86 28.82 -0.53 7.51
CA ARG A 86 29.07 -0.05 8.86
C ARG A 86 30.42 0.64 8.95
N ASP A 87 30.44 1.85 9.51
CA ASP A 87 31.65 2.60 9.84
C ASP A 87 31.76 2.80 11.37
N GLU A 88 32.65 3.68 11.81
CA GLU A 88 32.88 3.98 13.24
C GLU A 88 31.66 4.61 13.94
N ASP A 89 30.80 5.33 13.20
CA ASP A 89 29.65 6.06 13.74
C ASP A 89 28.32 5.30 13.58
N GLY A 90 28.28 4.21 12.83
CA GLY A 90 27.10 3.36 12.69
C GLY A 90 26.85 2.89 11.26
N TRP A 91 25.57 2.68 10.92
CA TRP A 91 25.17 2.24 9.59
C TRP A 91 25.06 3.42 8.63
N VAL A 92 25.51 3.19 7.40
CA VAL A 92 25.44 4.12 6.28
C VAL A 92 24.80 3.40 5.10
N LEU A 93 23.80 4.04 4.50
CA LEU A 93 23.20 3.57 3.26
C LEU A 93 23.94 4.14 2.06
N GLU A 94 24.00 3.34 1.01
CA GLU A 94 24.71 3.63 -0.23
C GLU A 94 23.86 3.22 -1.43
N GLY A 95 23.74 4.12 -2.42
CA GLY A 95 23.03 3.86 -3.68
C GLY A 95 21.62 4.45 -3.75
N VAL A 96 20.77 3.80 -4.53
CA VAL A 96 19.52 4.38 -5.02
C VAL A 96 18.32 3.58 -4.52
N LYS A 97 17.26 4.28 -4.09
CA LYS A 97 15.98 3.67 -3.73
C LYS A 97 14.86 4.19 -4.62
N ALA A 98 14.21 3.27 -5.34
CA ALA A 98 13.09 3.58 -6.22
C ALA A 98 11.75 3.35 -5.51
N PHE A 99 10.67 3.89 -6.10
CA PHE A 99 9.30 3.75 -5.62
C PHE A 99 9.07 4.30 -4.19
N CYS A 100 9.78 5.38 -3.86
CA CYS A 100 9.66 6.08 -2.58
C CYS A 100 8.44 6.99 -2.57
N SER A 101 7.24 6.41 -2.39
CA SER A 101 6.01 7.18 -2.19
C SER A 101 6.11 8.05 -0.94
N GLY A 102 5.63 9.29 -1.02
CA GLY A 102 5.65 10.24 0.08
C GLY A 102 7.01 10.85 0.40
N ALA A 103 8.04 10.71 -0.45
CA ALA A 103 9.39 11.19 -0.15
C ALA A 103 9.51 12.71 0.10
N ASP A 104 8.52 13.52 -0.30
CA ASP A 104 8.39 14.96 0.02
C ASP A 104 7.34 15.27 1.10
N LEU A 105 6.78 14.24 1.73
CA LEU A 105 5.67 14.37 2.67
C LEU A 105 6.07 13.90 4.06
N VAL A 106 6.88 12.85 4.12
CA VAL A 106 7.36 12.21 5.35
C VAL A 106 8.74 12.68 5.77
N ASP A 107 9.07 12.53 7.05
CA ASP A 107 10.35 12.84 7.69
C ASP A 107 11.10 11.59 8.17
N HIS A 108 10.45 10.42 8.15
CA HIS A 108 11.05 9.12 8.43
C HIS A 108 10.72 8.07 7.37
N ALA A 109 11.61 7.09 7.20
CA ALA A 109 11.32 5.92 6.38
C ALA A 109 11.99 4.66 6.93
N LEU A 110 11.29 3.53 6.80
CA LEU A 110 11.88 2.20 6.83
C LEU A 110 12.34 1.83 5.42
N VAL A 111 13.58 1.41 5.27
CA VAL A 111 14.22 1.15 3.98
C VAL A 111 14.86 -0.22 4.00
N THR A 112 14.53 -1.07 3.03
CA THR A 112 15.31 -2.31 2.83
C THR A 112 16.61 -2.00 2.08
N ALA A 113 17.71 -2.55 2.57
CA ALA A 113 19.02 -2.44 1.95
C ALA A 113 19.81 -3.75 2.11
N LEU A 114 20.76 -3.99 1.22
CA LEU A 114 21.62 -5.16 1.26
C LEU A 114 22.72 -4.98 2.31
N ASP A 115 22.67 -5.79 3.37
CA ASP A 115 23.70 -6.00 4.39
C ASP A 115 24.45 -7.30 4.06
N GLU A 116 25.70 -7.18 3.60
CA GLU A 116 26.53 -8.30 3.12
C GLU A 116 25.82 -9.22 2.09
N GLY A 117 24.90 -8.66 1.30
CA GLY A 117 24.14 -9.39 0.28
C GLY A 117 22.80 -9.96 0.74
N THR A 118 22.46 -9.82 2.03
CA THR A 118 21.16 -10.19 2.60
C THR A 118 20.32 -8.95 2.83
N SER A 119 19.01 -9.00 2.54
CA SER A 119 18.14 -7.84 2.78
C SER A 119 17.91 -7.62 4.29
N ARG A 120 18.11 -6.38 4.75
CA ARG A 120 17.88 -5.93 6.11
C ARG A 120 17.10 -4.62 6.10
N LEU A 121 16.31 -4.39 7.14
CA LEU A 121 15.53 -3.17 7.31
C LEU A 121 16.31 -2.12 8.10
N PHE A 122 16.20 -0.86 7.67
CA PHE A 122 16.84 0.28 8.29
C PHE A 122 15.85 1.43 8.48
N ALA A 123 15.88 2.09 9.63
CA ALA A 123 15.19 3.34 9.87
C ALA A 123 16.12 4.53 9.53
N ILE A 124 15.60 5.48 8.77
CA ILE A 124 16.25 6.76 8.48
C ILE A 124 15.33 7.93 8.83
N SER A 125 15.93 9.04 9.26
CA SER A 125 15.27 10.33 9.46
C SER A 125 15.89 11.39 8.55
N PHE A 126 15.07 12.32 8.07
CA PHE A 126 15.50 13.36 7.15
C PHE A 126 14.54 14.55 7.16
N GLU A 127 15.05 15.72 6.79
CA GLU A 127 14.21 16.89 6.59
C GLU A 127 13.36 16.71 5.32
N VAL A 128 12.11 17.14 5.38
CA VAL A 128 11.19 17.00 4.25
C VAL A 128 11.69 17.80 3.05
N GLY A 129 11.80 17.13 1.90
CA GLY A 129 12.36 17.70 0.67
C GLY A 129 13.90 17.68 0.59
N SER A 130 14.58 17.13 1.60
CA SER A 130 16.05 17.07 1.64
C SER A 130 16.65 15.87 0.89
N LEU A 131 15.83 14.87 0.52
CA LEU A 131 16.31 13.69 -0.19
C LEU A 131 16.63 14.03 -1.66
N PRO A 132 17.88 13.86 -2.12
CA PRO A 132 18.24 14.20 -3.49
C PRO A 132 17.53 13.30 -4.50
N PRO A 133 16.99 13.87 -5.60
CA PRO A 133 16.46 13.06 -6.69
C PRO A 133 17.61 12.45 -7.51
N VAL A 134 17.35 11.30 -8.14
CA VAL A 134 18.25 10.73 -9.15
C VAL A 134 17.84 11.23 -10.53
N LEU A 135 18.64 12.13 -11.13
CA LEU A 135 18.29 12.84 -12.38
C LEU A 135 18.11 11.90 -13.59
N ASP A 136 18.89 10.82 -13.64
CA ASP A 136 18.84 9.85 -14.74
C ASP A 136 17.82 8.71 -14.51
N ALA A 137 17.10 8.73 -13.38
CA ALA A 137 16.08 7.74 -13.10
C ALA A 137 14.75 8.09 -13.82
N PRO A 138 13.93 7.09 -14.19
CA PRO A 138 12.61 7.34 -14.74
C PRO A 138 11.75 8.19 -13.80
N GLY A 139 11.26 9.32 -14.30
CA GLY A 139 10.27 10.15 -13.61
C GLY A 139 8.86 9.53 -13.66
N TRP A 140 8.02 9.87 -12.69
CA TRP A 140 6.62 9.45 -12.71
C TRP A 140 5.83 10.27 -13.74
N VAL A 141 5.44 9.64 -14.85
CA VAL A 141 4.70 10.29 -15.94
C VAL A 141 3.23 9.90 -16.00
N GLY A 142 2.85 8.80 -15.35
CA GLY A 142 1.50 8.26 -15.39
C GLY A 142 0.52 9.12 -14.58
N PRO A 143 -0.74 9.25 -15.01
CA PRO A 143 -1.75 10.03 -14.29
C PRO A 143 -2.18 9.36 -12.98
N GLY A 144 -2.15 8.02 -12.94
CA GLY A 144 -2.48 7.26 -11.74
C GLY A 144 -1.42 7.38 -10.66
N MET A 145 -1.86 7.53 -9.42
CA MET A 145 -1.06 7.68 -8.20
C MET A 145 -0.06 8.84 -8.23
N ALA A 146 -0.22 9.79 -9.15
CA ALA A 146 0.70 10.92 -9.30
C ALA A 146 0.79 11.76 -8.02
N ALA A 147 -0.33 11.95 -7.33
CA ALA A 147 -0.40 12.72 -6.08
C ALA A 147 0.35 12.05 -4.92
N ALA A 148 0.61 10.73 -4.96
CA ALA A 148 1.36 10.05 -3.90
C ALA A 148 2.85 10.46 -3.84
N GLY A 149 3.33 11.28 -4.79
CA GLY A 149 4.68 11.86 -4.74
C GLY A 149 5.79 10.81 -4.78
N THR A 150 5.60 9.75 -5.57
CA THR A 150 6.55 8.64 -5.69
C THR A 150 7.81 9.07 -6.43
N ARG A 151 8.98 8.87 -5.79
CA ARG A 151 10.27 9.26 -6.36
C ARG A 151 11.30 8.13 -6.33
N THR A 152 12.36 8.35 -7.10
CA THR A 152 13.63 7.65 -6.96
C THR A 152 14.61 8.59 -6.28
N VAL A 153 15.14 8.17 -5.13
CA VAL A 153 15.99 9.01 -4.27
C VAL A 153 17.39 8.41 -4.13
N ASP A 154 18.37 9.29 -4.01
CA ASP A 154 19.75 8.94 -3.66
C ASP A 154 19.89 8.87 -2.13
N LEU A 155 20.40 7.75 -1.63
CA LEU A 155 20.65 7.51 -0.21
C LEU A 155 22.15 7.46 0.13
N HIS A 156 23.05 7.80 -0.79
CA HIS A 156 24.50 7.82 -0.56
C HIS A 156 24.85 8.61 0.71
N GLY A 157 25.61 7.97 1.60
CA GLY A 157 26.10 8.59 2.84
C GLY A 157 25.00 8.77 3.90
N ARG A 158 23.80 8.21 3.71
CA ARG A 158 22.69 8.41 4.65
C ARG A 158 22.89 7.56 5.90
N ARG A 159 23.01 8.22 7.06
CA ARG A 159 23.00 7.56 8.37
C ARG A 159 21.69 6.82 8.60
N ALA A 160 21.79 5.63 9.15
CA ALA A 160 20.65 4.74 9.40
C ALA A 160 20.79 3.98 10.72
N GLN A 161 19.66 3.50 11.23
CA GLN A 161 19.59 2.57 12.34
C GLN A 161 19.05 1.23 11.84
N ALA A 162 19.72 0.13 12.15
CA ALA A 162 19.20 -1.20 11.84
C ALA A 162 17.92 -1.50 12.63
N VAL A 163 16.96 -2.14 11.99
CA VAL A 163 15.70 -2.60 12.59
C VAL A 163 15.61 -4.11 12.40
N GLY A 164 15.70 -4.86 13.50
CA GLY A 164 15.84 -6.31 13.47
C GLY A 164 17.15 -6.80 12.83
N GLU A 165 17.22 -8.11 12.62
CA GLU A 165 18.28 -8.82 11.91
C GLU A 165 17.95 -8.96 10.41
N PRO A 166 18.92 -9.32 9.54
CA PRO A 166 18.65 -9.62 8.14
C PRO A 166 17.58 -10.71 7.98
N GLY A 167 16.59 -10.46 7.13
CA GLY A 167 15.43 -11.36 6.90
C GLY A 167 14.20 -11.09 7.77
N ASP A 168 14.36 -10.58 9.00
CA ASP A 168 13.27 -10.44 9.99
C ASP A 168 12.04 -9.68 9.45
N TYR A 169 12.26 -8.66 8.62
CA TYR A 169 11.17 -7.86 8.05
C TYR A 169 10.18 -8.69 7.22
N VAL A 170 10.67 -9.61 6.39
CA VAL A 170 9.81 -10.43 5.51
C VAL A 170 9.35 -11.72 6.17
N ASP A 171 10.14 -12.23 7.13
CA ASP A 171 9.85 -13.49 7.81
C ASP A 171 8.78 -13.34 8.92
N ARG A 172 8.52 -12.12 9.40
CA ARG A 172 7.49 -11.86 10.41
C ARG A 172 6.06 -12.13 9.87
N PRO A 173 5.13 -12.69 10.66
CA PRO A 173 3.71 -12.81 10.28
C PRO A 173 3.07 -11.46 9.91
N GLY A 174 3.48 -10.40 10.60
CA GLY A 174 3.06 -9.01 10.35
C GLY A 174 3.27 -8.55 8.90
N PHE A 175 4.22 -9.12 8.15
CA PHE A 175 4.45 -8.80 6.74
C PHE A 175 3.21 -9.07 5.90
N TRP A 176 2.65 -10.25 6.10
CA TRP A 176 1.46 -10.71 5.41
C TRP A 176 0.20 -10.01 5.92
N HIS A 177 0.16 -9.62 7.20
CA HIS A 177 -0.93 -8.80 7.75
C HIS A 177 -0.97 -7.40 7.11
N GLY A 178 0.19 -6.75 6.96
CA GLY A 178 0.33 -5.48 6.26
C GLY A 178 -0.09 -5.61 4.79
N ALA A 179 0.37 -6.66 4.10
CA ALA A 179 0.03 -6.92 2.70
C ALA A 179 -1.50 -7.08 2.46
N MET A 180 -2.24 -7.64 3.43
CA MET A 180 -3.71 -7.69 3.41
C MET A 180 -4.36 -6.34 3.73
N GLY A 181 -3.73 -5.53 4.60
CA GLY A 181 -4.12 -4.14 4.86
C GLY A 181 -4.09 -3.26 3.61
N VAL A 182 -3.04 -3.38 2.78
CA VAL A 182 -2.97 -2.72 1.47
C VAL A 182 -4.13 -3.13 0.56
N ALA A 183 -4.53 -4.40 0.58
CA ALA A 183 -5.69 -4.87 -0.19
C ALA A 183 -7.00 -4.23 0.28
N ALA A 184 -7.13 -3.90 1.57
CA ALA A 184 -8.30 -3.15 2.05
C ALA A 184 -8.40 -1.77 1.38
N CYS A 185 -7.28 -1.04 1.20
CA CYS A 185 -7.25 0.22 0.45
C CYS A 185 -7.75 0.03 -0.99
N TRP A 186 -7.33 -1.05 -1.68
CA TRP A 186 -7.77 -1.34 -3.05
C TRP A 186 -9.28 -1.62 -3.12
N LEU A 187 -9.83 -2.37 -2.17
CA LEU A 187 -11.27 -2.60 -2.09
C LEU A 187 -12.04 -1.29 -1.85
N GLY A 188 -11.49 -0.39 -1.04
CA GLY A 188 -12.00 0.98 -0.87
C GLY A 188 -12.10 1.71 -2.21
N GLY A 189 -11.00 1.72 -2.96
CA GLY A 189 -10.97 2.29 -4.31
C GLY A 189 -11.99 1.64 -5.25
N ALA A 190 -12.13 0.32 -5.22
CA ALA A 190 -13.12 -0.40 -6.02
C ALA A 190 -14.56 0.06 -5.68
N ARG A 191 -14.89 0.24 -4.39
CA ARG A 191 -16.21 0.80 -4.00
C ARG A 191 -16.42 2.21 -4.56
N ALA A 192 -15.40 3.06 -4.51
CA ALA A 192 -15.47 4.41 -5.04
C ALA A 192 -15.63 4.44 -6.58
N VAL A 193 -14.98 3.51 -7.29
CA VAL A 193 -15.15 3.32 -8.74
C VAL A 193 -16.54 2.77 -9.08
N ALA A 194 -17.13 1.91 -8.24
CA ALA A 194 -18.48 1.39 -8.43
C ALA A 194 -19.58 2.45 -8.19
N ALA A 195 -19.30 3.50 -7.41
CA ALA A 195 -20.30 4.46 -6.95
C ALA A 195 -21.13 5.14 -8.06
N PRO A 196 -20.58 5.55 -9.23
CA PRO A 196 -21.40 6.08 -10.31
C PRO A 196 -22.40 5.06 -10.87
N LEU A 197 -22.01 3.79 -10.96
CA LEU A 197 -22.92 2.73 -11.41
C LEU A 197 -24.03 2.48 -10.38
N GLU A 198 -23.73 2.57 -9.09
CA GLU A 198 -24.75 2.46 -8.04
C GLU A 198 -25.73 3.65 -8.04
N ARG A 199 -25.23 4.87 -8.30
CA ARG A 199 -26.05 6.09 -8.38
C ARG A 199 -26.81 6.26 -9.70
N ALA A 200 -26.43 5.53 -10.75
CA ALA A 200 -27.11 5.62 -12.04
C ALA A 200 -28.62 5.35 -11.85
N GLY A 201 -29.44 6.17 -12.49
CA GLY A 201 -30.90 6.09 -12.40
C GLY A 201 -31.47 4.82 -13.04
N ARG A 202 -32.37 4.97 -14.01
CA ARG A 202 -32.95 3.81 -14.69
C ARG A 202 -31.91 3.12 -15.59
N LEU A 203 -31.47 1.94 -15.18
CA LEU A 203 -30.70 1.01 -16.00
C LEU A 203 -31.66 0.06 -16.75
N ASP A 204 -31.25 -0.39 -17.93
CA ASP A 204 -31.87 -1.52 -18.61
C ASP A 204 -31.39 -2.86 -18.01
N ASP A 205 -31.89 -3.98 -18.54
CA ASP A 205 -31.57 -5.32 -18.03
C ASP A 205 -30.06 -5.62 -18.10
N HIS A 206 -29.37 -5.12 -19.13
CA HIS A 206 -27.93 -5.30 -19.29
C HIS A 206 -27.15 -4.48 -18.27
N GLY A 207 -27.51 -3.21 -18.07
CA GLY A 207 -26.93 -2.37 -17.02
C GLY A 207 -27.15 -2.95 -15.63
N LEU A 208 -28.34 -3.49 -15.35
CA LEU A 208 -28.64 -4.20 -14.10
C LEU A 208 -27.77 -5.45 -13.93
N ALA A 209 -27.54 -6.23 -14.98
CA ALA A 209 -26.63 -7.37 -14.94
C ALA A 209 -25.18 -6.95 -14.61
N HIS A 210 -24.69 -5.85 -15.20
CA HIS A 210 -23.39 -5.30 -14.84
C HIS A 210 -23.31 -4.86 -13.37
N ARG A 211 -24.34 -4.15 -12.87
CA ARG A 211 -24.43 -3.75 -11.46
C ARG A 211 -24.46 -4.97 -10.53
N GLY A 212 -25.19 -6.03 -10.90
CA GLY A 212 -25.21 -7.29 -10.17
C GLY A 212 -23.81 -7.92 -10.04
N GLN A 213 -23.05 -7.99 -11.14
CA GLN A 213 -21.69 -8.54 -11.13
C GLN A 213 -20.74 -7.70 -10.25
N VAL A 214 -20.84 -6.38 -10.29
CA VAL A 214 -20.08 -5.48 -9.41
C VAL A 214 -20.39 -5.76 -7.93
N ARG A 215 -21.67 -5.88 -7.58
CA ARG A 215 -22.09 -6.16 -6.19
C ARG A 215 -21.59 -7.52 -5.69
N VAL A 216 -21.63 -8.55 -6.53
CA VAL A 216 -21.11 -9.89 -6.19
C VAL A 216 -19.60 -9.82 -5.93
N ALA A 217 -18.83 -9.20 -6.82
CA ALA A 217 -17.38 -9.09 -6.66
C ALA A 217 -16.99 -8.32 -5.38
N LEU A 218 -17.63 -7.17 -5.12
CA LEU A 218 -17.39 -6.38 -3.90
C LEU A 218 -17.75 -7.18 -2.64
N HIS A 219 -18.86 -7.91 -2.66
CA HIS A 219 -19.27 -8.75 -1.54
C HIS A 219 -18.28 -9.89 -1.26
N GLN A 220 -17.78 -10.56 -2.30
CA GLN A 220 -16.78 -11.61 -2.18
C GLN A 220 -15.48 -11.09 -1.58
N ALA A 221 -14.96 -9.98 -2.10
CA ALA A 221 -13.72 -9.37 -1.62
C ALA A 221 -13.82 -8.92 -0.15
N GLU A 222 -14.92 -8.26 0.23
CA GLU A 222 -15.14 -7.86 1.62
C GLU A 222 -15.28 -9.06 2.56
N THR A 223 -15.98 -10.11 2.12
CA THR A 223 -16.18 -11.32 2.93
C THR A 223 -14.84 -11.98 3.23
N VAL A 224 -13.98 -12.11 2.22
CA VAL A 224 -12.63 -12.68 2.36
C VAL A 224 -11.76 -11.81 3.28
N LEU A 225 -11.81 -10.48 3.16
CA LEU A 225 -11.08 -9.58 4.07
C LEU A 225 -11.58 -9.67 5.52
N ARG A 226 -12.89 -9.72 5.75
CA ARG A 226 -13.46 -9.86 7.11
C ARG A 226 -13.07 -11.19 7.75
N ASP A 227 -13.13 -12.27 6.99
CA ASP A 227 -12.72 -13.59 7.46
C ASP A 227 -11.22 -13.62 7.78
N ALA A 228 -10.38 -13.08 6.88
CA ALA A 228 -8.94 -12.99 7.10
C ALA A 228 -8.59 -12.17 8.35
N ALA A 229 -9.26 -11.03 8.58
CA ALA A 229 -9.05 -10.22 9.78
C ALA A 229 -9.35 -11.01 11.06
N ARG A 230 -10.45 -11.79 11.03
CA ARG A 230 -10.88 -12.62 12.15
C ARG A 230 -9.90 -13.77 12.41
N ARG A 231 -9.31 -14.37 11.37
CA ARG A 231 -8.26 -15.40 11.49
C ARG A 231 -6.96 -14.84 12.05
N VAL A 232 -6.52 -13.69 11.55
CA VAL A 232 -5.35 -12.96 12.05
C VAL A 232 -5.51 -12.61 13.53
N ASP A 233 -6.68 -12.16 13.95
CA ASP A 233 -6.95 -11.87 15.37
C ASP A 233 -7.04 -13.15 16.24
N ALA A 234 -7.39 -14.30 15.66
CA ALA A 234 -7.51 -15.55 16.40
C ALA A 234 -6.16 -16.26 16.61
N ASP A 235 -5.24 -16.15 15.64
CA ASP A 235 -3.89 -16.70 15.72
C ASP A 235 -2.90 -15.78 14.97
N PRO A 236 -2.41 -14.71 15.64
CA PRO A 236 -1.58 -13.69 14.99
C PRO A 236 -0.14 -14.14 14.67
N VAL A 237 0.27 -15.32 15.15
CA VAL A 237 1.61 -15.86 14.89
C VAL A 237 1.61 -16.96 13.83
N ALA A 238 0.43 -17.37 13.35
CA ALA A 238 0.32 -18.36 12.30
C ALA A 238 0.92 -17.87 10.97
N PRO A 239 1.50 -18.77 10.16
CA PRO A 239 1.91 -18.44 8.79
C PRO A 239 0.72 -17.88 7.99
N ALA A 240 0.83 -16.63 7.56
CA ALA A 240 -0.25 -15.91 6.88
C ALA A 240 -0.01 -15.72 5.37
N GLU A 241 1.08 -16.24 4.81
CA GLU A 241 1.45 -16.08 3.39
C GLU A 241 0.36 -16.59 2.43
N HIS A 242 -0.10 -17.84 2.63
CA HIS A 242 -1.14 -18.42 1.80
C HIS A 242 -2.43 -17.58 1.87
N LEU A 243 -2.86 -17.21 3.08
CA LEU A 243 -4.05 -16.38 3.30
C LEU A 243 -3.92 -15.01 2.62
N ALA A 244 -2.76 -14.35 2.76
CA ALA A 244 -2.52 -13.04 2.18
C ALA A 244 -2.54 -13.08 0.65
N HIS A 245 -1.95 -14.10 0.03
CA HIS A 245 -2.05 -14.27 -1.43
C HIS A 245 -3.50 -14.48 -1.89
N CYS A 246 -4.28 -15.33 -1.20
CA CYS A 246 -5.70 -15.51 -1.53
C CYS A 246 -6.50 -14.21 -1.41
N VAL A 247 -6.31 -13.46 -0.32
CA VAL A 247 -6.99 -12.17 -0.08
C VAL A 247 -6.62 -11.16 -1.17
N ARG A 248 -5.32 -10.98 -1.41
CA ARG A 248 -4.82 -10.00 -2.38
C ARG A 248 -5.26 -10.31 -3.80
N ALA A 249 -5.20 -11.58 -4.22
CA ALA A 249 -5.69 -12.02 -5.52
C ALA A 249 -7.20 -11.79 -5.67
N THR A 250 -8.00 -12.16 -4.65
CA THR A 250 -9.45 -11.94 -4.65
C THR A 250 -9.80 -10.45 -4.80
N VAL A 251 -9.11 -9.58 -4.09
CA VAL A 251 -9.34 -8.14 -4.17
C VAL A 251 -8.86 -7.57 -5.52
N ALA A 252 -7.73 -8.03 -6.05
CA ALA A 252 -7.25 -7.63 -7.37
C ALA A 252 -8.24 -8.00 -8.48
N ASP A 253 -8.78 -9.23 -8.45
CA ASP A 253 -9.83 -9.68 -9.39
C ASP A 253 -11.13 -8.86 -9.24
N CYS A 254 -11.46 -8.46 -8.00
CA CYS A 254 -12.58 -7.57 -7.74
C CYS A 254 -12.36 -6.19 -8.39
N VAL A 255 -11.17 -5.60 -8.26
CA VAL A 255 -10.80 -4.34 -8.91
C VAL A 255 -10.99 -4.44 -10.42
N ASP A 256 -10.40 -5.46 -11.06
CA ASP A 256 -10.48 -5.67 -12.50
C ASP A 256 -11.94 -5.87 -12.96
N THR A 257 -12.73 -6.60 -12.17
CA THR A 257 -14.17 -6.79 -12.42
C THR A 257 -14.95 -5.50 -12.33
N VAL A 258 -14.70 -4.69 -11.29
CA VAL A 258 -15.41 -3.43 -11.07
C VAL A 258 -15.11 -2.44 -12.19
N VAL A 259 -13.83 -2.19 -12.49
CA VAL A 259 -13.42 -1.27 -13.57
C VAL A 259 -14.06 -1.67 -14.89
N ARG A 260 -13.97 -2.97 -15.25
CA ARG A 260 -14.54 -3.51 -16.48
C ARG A 260 -16.06 -3.36 -16.55
N HIS A 261 -16.79 -3.70 -15.49
CA HIS A 261 -18.26 -3.68 -15.51
C HIS A 261 -18.83 -2.26 -15.42
N VAL A 262 -18.19 -1.36 -14.66
CA VAL A 262 -18.59 0.05 -14.61
C VAL A 262 -18.42 0.71 -15.97
N GLY A 263 -17.26 0.53 -16.63
CA GLY A 263 -17.02 1.09 -17.95
C GLY A 263 -17.97 0.57 -19.03
N ARG A 264 -18.31 -0.73 -19.00
CA ARG A 264 -19.30 -1.32 -19.93
C ARG A 264 -20.72 -0.80 -19.70
N ALA A 265 -21.11 -0.61 -18.44
CA ALA A 265 -22.46 -0.20 -18.08
C ALA A 265 -22.74 1.29 -18.34
N LEU A 266 -21.74 2.15 -18.12
CA LEU A 266 -21.89 3.61 -18.20
C LEU A 266 -21.30 4.21 -19.48
N GLY A 267 -20.57 3.41 -20.26
CA GLY A 267 -19.83 3.88 -21.42
C GLY A 267 -18.69 4.83 -21.03
N PRO A 268 -18.19 5.63 -21.98
CA PRO A 268 -17.03 6.49 -21.76
C PRO A 268 -17.33 7.73 -20.90
N GLY A 269 -18.61 8.05 -20.67
CA GLY A 269 -19.04 9.32 -20.05
C GLY A 269 -18.34 9.64 -18.73
N PRO A 270 -18.37 8.76 -17.72
CA PRO A 270 -17.68 9.00 -16.44
C PRO A 270 -16.17 9.19 -16.60
N LEU A 271 -15.52 8.44 -17.48
CA LEU A 271 -14.07 8.58 -17.72
C LEU A 271 -13.71 9.87 -18.47
N ALA A 272 -14.61 10.37 -19.32
CA ALA A 272 -14.37 11.54 -20.15
C ALA A 272 -14.76 12.87 -19.47
N PHE A 273 -15.75 12.84 -18.56
CA PHE A 273 -16.40 14.07 -18.05
C PHE A 273 -16.51 14.16 -16.53
N ASP A 274 -16.08 13.14 -15.77
CA ASP A 274 -15.98 13.18 -14.31
C ASP A 274 -14.51 13.00 -13.91
N GLU A 275 -13.84 14.13 -13.65
CA GLU A 275 -12.41 14.15 -13.28
C GLU A 275 -12.12 13.29 -12.05
N ALA A 276 -12.99 13.33 -11.04
CA ALA A 276 -12.81 12.55 -9.81
C ALA A 276 -12.91 11.05 -10.09
N HIS A 277 -13.86 10.63 -10.93
CA HIS A 277 -13.97 9.23 -11.34
C HIS A 277 -12.79 8.78 -12.21
N ALA A 278 -12.41 9.57 -13.21
CA ALA A 278 -11.27 9.28 -14.08
C ALA A 278 -9.97 9.14 -13.28
N ARG A 279 -9.73 10.04 -12.32
CA ARG A 279 -8.59 9.96 -11.39
C ARG A 279 -8.64 8.70 -10.53
N ARG A 280 -9.77 8.39 -9.91
CA ARG A 280 -9.93 7.16 -9.10
C ARG A 280 -9.63 5.88 -9.88
N VAL A 281 -10.10 5.79 -11.12
CA VAL A 281 -9.81 4.63 -11.98
C VAL A 281 -8.30 4.56 -12.26
N ALA A 282 -7.68 5.67 -12.69
CA ALA A 282 -6.25 5.72 -12.98
C ALA A 282 -5.39 5.37 -11.74
N ASP A 283 -5.73 5.93 -10.58
CA ASP A 283 -5.06 5.67 -9.31
C ASP A 283 -5.18 4.19 -8.92
N LEU A 284 -6.40 3.63 -8.99
CA LEU A 284 -6.66 2.24 -8.62
C LEU A 284 -5.95 1.24 -9.54
N GLU A 285 -5.99 1.49 -10.85
CA GLU A 285 -5.31 0.66 -11.85
C GLU A 285 -3.81 0.59 -11.62
N VAL A 286 -3.18 1.67 -11.13
CA VAL A 286 -1.77 1.66 -10.75
C VAL A 286 -1.56 1.02 -9.38
N PHE A 287 -2.33 1.40 -8.36
CA PHE A 287 -2.13 0.95 -6.99
C PHE A 287 -2.27 -0.57 -6.87
N VAL A 288 -3.26 -1.16 -7.54
CA VAL A 288 -3.50 -2.61 -7.48
C VAL A 288 -2.36 -3.43 -8.10
N ARG A 289 -1.48 -2.85 -8.94
CA ARG A 289 -0.33 -3.56 -9.53
C ARG A 289 0.82 -3.82 -8.54
N GLN A 290 0.66 -3.43 -7.27
CA GLN A 290 1.45 -4.00 -6.18
C GLN A 290 1.10 -5.47 -5.90
N HIS A 291 -0.02 -5.99 -6.42
CA HIS A 291 -0.21 -7.42 -6.66
C HIS A 291 0.54 -7.80 -7.95
N HIS A 292 1.52 -8.70 -7.86
CA HIS A 292 2.38 -9.08 -9.00
C HIS A 292 1.74 -10.12 -9.93
N ALA A 293 0.40 -10.15 -9.96
CA ALA A 293 -0.42 -10.98 -10.82
C ALA A 293 0.03 -12.45 -10.81
N GLU A 294 0.41 -12.99 -11.95
CA GLU A 294 0.76 -14.41 -12.11
C GLU A 294 1.98 -14.82 -11.27
N ARG A 295 2.88 -13.89 -10.90
CA ARG A 295 3.99 -14.22 -10.00
C ARG A 295 3.50 -14.53 -8.58
N ASP A 296 2.58 -13.72 -8.07
CA ASP A 296 1.98 -13.94 -6.75
C ASP A 296 1.10 -15.21 -6.77
N LEU A 297 0.39 -15.49 -7.87
CA LEU A 297 -0.39 -16.73 -8.03
C LEU A 297 0.50 -17.98 -8.16
N ALA A 298 1.62 -17.88 -8.87
CA ALA A 298 2.60 -18.97 -8.96
C ALA A 298 3.22 -19.26 -7.58
N ARG A 299 3.50 -18.22 -6.79
CA ARG A 299 3.94 -18.38 -5.41
C ARG A 299 2.87 -19.10 -4.59
N LEU A 300 1.62 -18.64 -4.63
CA LEU A 300 0.50 -19.31 -3.95
C LEU A 300 0.38 -20.79 -4.33
N GLY A 301 0.44 -21.12 -5.62
CA GLY A 301 0.35 -22.50 -6.11
C GLY A 301 1.55 -23.40 -5.73
N SER A 302 2.65 -22.81 -5.26
CA SER A 302 3.83 -23.54 -4.75
C SER A 302 3.81 -23.82 -3.25
N LEU A 303 2.90 -23.17 -2.52
CA LEU A 303 2.75 -23.38 -1.07
C LEU A 303 2.01 -24.69 -0.80
N ASP A 304 2.32 -25.31 0.33
CA ASP A 304 1.51 -26.42 0.83
C ASP A 304 0.07 -25.95 1.08
N ALA A 305 -0.89 -26.84 0.80
CA ALA A 305 -2.28 -26.55 1.13
C ALA A 305 -2.42 -26.34 2.65
N PRO A 306 -3.22 -25.35 3.09
CA PRO A 306 -3.40 -25.02 4.50
C PRO A 306 -4.11 -26.14 5.28
#